data_AF-X1GC88-F1
#
_entry.id   AF-X1GC88-F1
#
_cell.length_a   1.000
_cell.length_b   1.000
_cell.length_c   1.000
_cell.angle_alpha   90.00
_cell.angle_beta   90.00
_cell.angle_gamma   90.00
#
_symmetry.space_group_name_H-M   'P 1'
#
loop_
_entity.id
_entity.type
_entity.pdbx_description
1 polymer ?
#
loop_
_entity_poly.entity_id
_entity_poly.type
_entity_poly.pdbx_seq_one_letter_code
_entity_poly.pdbx_strand_id
1 'polypeptide(L)'
;RKGQEMLSLFGGKMPHNVGIVPGGVTSIPTVDKIISFLWRLKELQEFIDNVYIPDVAAITQTYPDYLEIGHGCGSLLSYGAYELDGKEPDLTKRKRLFKPGITSTDLSFNGLKPDKG
;
A
#
# COMPACT_ATOMS: atom_id res chain seq x y z
N ARG A 1 1.30 -0.91 17.13
CA ARG A 1 0.26 -1.81 17.72
C ARG A 1 -1.04 -1.82 16.93
N LYS A 2 -1.85 -0.73 16.90
CA LYS A 2 -3.19 -0.70 16.28
C LYS A 2 -3.23 -1.18 14.82
N GLY A 3 -2.24 -0.80 13.99
CA GLY A 3 -2.12 -1.32 12.62
C GLY A 3 -1.92 -2.83 12.53
N GLN A 4 -1.14 -3.44 13.43
CA GLN A 4 -0.98 -4.91 13.48
C GLN A 4 -2.24 -5.60 14.01
N GLU A 5 -2.99 -4.95 14.90
CA GLU A 5 -4.27 -5.48 15.39
C GLU A 5 -5.31 -5.50 14.27
N MET A 6 -5.40 -4.44 13.45
CA MET A 6 -6.24 -4.41 12.25
C MET A 6 -5.92 -5.58 11.30
N LEU A 7 -4.64 -5.86 11.07
CA LEU A 7 -4.20 -6.98 10.24
C LEU A 7 -4.55 -8.34 10.86
N SER A 8 -4.47 -8.45 12.19
CA SER A 8 -4.79 -9.68 12.92
C SER A 8 -6.29 -10.00 12.95
N LEU A 9 -7.19 -8.99 12.87
CA LEU A 9 -8.64 -9.21 12.82
C LEU A 9 -9.07 -10.15 11.67
N PHE A 10 -8.42 -10.01 10.51
CA PHE A 10 -8.70 -10.82 9.32
C PHE A 10 -7.63 -11.87 9.03
N GLY A 11 -6.38 -11.62 9.44
CA GLY A 11 -5.24 -12.50 9.22
C GLY A 11 -4.94 -13.49 10.36
N GLY A 12 -5.67 -13.42 11.48
CA GLY A 12 -5.47 -14.28 12.65
C GLY A 12 -4.32 -13.83 13.57
N LYS A 13 -3.14 -13.53 13.02
CA LYS A 13 -1.99 -12.97 13.76
C LYS A 13 -1.10 -12.10 12.88
N MET A 14 -0.19 -11.37 13.51
CA MET A 14 0.85 -10.55 12.85
C MET A 14 2.17 -10.70 13.63
N PRO A 15 3.37 -10.82 13.00
CA PRO A 15 3.76 -10.43 11.64
C PRO A 15 3.46 -11.44 10.51
N HIS A 16 3.25 -12.72 10.82
CA HIS A 16 2.95 -13.74 9.82
C HIS A 16 1.51 -14.20 9.95
N ASN A 17 0.63 -13.68 9.09
CA ASN A 17 -0.78 -14.06 9.10
C ASN A 17 -0.97 -15.56 8.79
N VAL A 18 -2.11 -16.11 9.21
CA VAL A 18 -2.49 -17.52 9.03
C VAL A 18 -3.91 -17.65 8.48
N GLY A 19 -4.48 -16.54 8.00
CA GLY A 19 -5.85 -16.46 7.51
C GLY A 19 -6.01 -16.64 6.00
N ILE A 20 -4.90 -16.73 5.25
CA ILE A 20 -4.91 -16.84 3.77
C ILE A 20 -4.77 -18.31 3.37
N VAL A 21 -5.60 -18.75 2.42
CA VAL A 21 -5.58 -20.09 1.83
C VAL A 21 -5.74 -20.00 0.30
N PRO A 22 -5.35 -21.03 -0.47
CA PRO A 22 -5.67 -21.08 -1.89
C PRO A 22 -7.18 -20.92 -2.09
N GLY A 23 -7.58 -19.95 -2.92
CA GLY A 23 -8.99 -19.64 -3.19
C GLY A 23 -9.61 -18.57 -2.27
N GLY A 24 -8.90 -18.06 -1.26
CA GLY A 24 -9.39 -16.91 -0.47
C GLY A 24 -8.85 -16.81 0.94
N VAL A 25 -9.76 -16.63 1.90
CA VAL A 25 -9.45 -16.41 3.31
C VAL A 25 -10.34 -17.26 4.21
N THR A 26 -9.85 -17.60 5.41
CA THR A 26 -10.59 -18.41 6.40
C THR A 26 -11.40 -17.57 7.39
N SER A 27 -11.11 -16.26 7.49
CA SER A 27 -11.76 -15.38 8.47
C SER A 27 -13.13 -14.91 7.98
N ILE A 28 -14.17 -15.17 8.79
CA ILE A 28 -15.53 -14.66 8.55
C ILE A 28 -15.56 -13.16 8.90
N PRO A 29 -16.00 -12.27 7.99
CA PRO A 29 -16.10 -10.83 8.22
C PRO A 29 -17.38 -10.47 8.98
N THR A 30 -17.35 -10.58 10.30
CA THR A 30 -18.48 -10.19 11.16
C THR A 30 -18.59 -8.67 11.27
N VAL A 31 -19.78 -8.15 11.57
CA VAL A 31 -20.03 -6.73 11.81
C VAL A 31 -19.08 -6.18 12.89
N ASP A 32 -18.88 -6.92 13.98
CA ASP A 32 -17.97 -6.52 15.05
C ASP A 32 -16.52 -6.37 14.59
N LYS A 33 -16.03 -7.27 13.71
CA LYS A 33 -14.67 -7.16 13.14
C LYS A 33 -14.56 -5.93 12.23
N ILE A 34 -15.59 -5.67 11.43
CA ILE A 34 -15.62 -4.52 10.52
C ILE A 34 -15.62 -3.21 11.33
N ILE A 35 -16.50 -3.08 12.32
CA ILE A 35 -16.53 -1.91 13.22
C ILE A 35 -15.19 -1.79 13.95
N SER A 36 -14.64 -2.90 14.46
CA SER A 36 -13.35 -2.93 15.14
C SER A 36 -12.20 -2.43 14.25
N PHE A 37 -12.24 -2.78 12.97
CA PHE A 37 -11.28 -2.30 11.99
C PHE A 37 -11.47 -0.80 11.71
N LEU A 38 -12.70 -0.35 11.48
CA LEU A 38 -13.01 1.03 11.10
C LEU A 38 -12.61 2.06 12.15
N TRP A 39 -12.86 1.79 13.44
CA TRP A 39 -12.46 2.76 14.48
C TRP A 39 -10.94 2.87 14.60
N ARG A 40 -10.22 1.75 14.48
CA ARG A 40 -8.74 1.73 14.49
C ARG A 40 -8.16 2.43 13.26
N LEU A 41 -8.81 2.25 12.11
CA LEU A 41 -8.44 2.94 10.89
C LEU A 41 -8.59 4.45 11.06
N LYS A 42 -9.71 4.91 11.62
CA LYS A 42 -9.94 6.34 11.87
C LYS A 42 -8.84 6.95 12.75
N GLU A 43 -8.49 6.32 13.86
CA GLU A 43 -7.40 6.79 14.72
C GLU A 43 -6.04 6.79 14.01
N LEU A 44 -5.79 5.80 13.15
CA LEU A 44 -4.55 5.75 12.37
C LEU A 44 -4.50 6.87 11.33
N GLN A 45 -5.62 7.18 10.68
CA GLN A 45 -5.74 8.33 9.77
C GLN A 45 -5.52 9.64 10.52
N GLU A 46 -6.16 9.82 11.68
CA GLU A 46 -5.97 11.01 12.52
C GLU A 46 -4.49 11.20 12.92
N PHE A 47 -3.77 10.11 13.23
CA PHE A 47 -2.33 10.17 13.48
C PHE A 47 -1.53 10.53 12.22
N ILE A 48 -1.87 9.95 11.07
CA ILE A 48 -1.19 10.24 9.79
C ILE A 48 -1.33 11.73 9.45
N ASP A 49 -2.55 12.25 9.52
CA ASP A 49 -2.89 13.60 9.08
C ASP A 49 -2.35 14.67 10.04
N ASN A 50 -2.40 14.42 11.35
CA ASN A 50 -2.08 15.44 12.36
C ASN A 50 -0.71 15.31 13.02
N VAL A 51 0.01 14.19 12.80
CA VAL A 51 1.33 13.95 13.39
C VAL A 51 2.34 13.58 12.31
N TYR A 52 2.15 12.46 11.61
CA TYR A 52 3.16 11.95 10.69
C TYR A 52 3.46 12.90 9.52
N ILE A 53 2.43 13.38 8.82
CA ILE A 53 2.62 14.29 7.68
C ILE A 53 3.24 15.63 8.13
N PRO A 54 2.73 16.31 9.19
CA PRO A 54 3.36 17.52 9.72
C PRO A 54 4.82 17.32 10.15
N ASP A 55 5.14 16.23 10.84
CA ASP A 55 6.50 15.95 11.31
C ASP A 55 7.46 15.74 10.13
N VAL A 56 7.05 14.98 9.11
CA VAL A 56 7.85 14.82 7.89
C VAL A 56 8.09 16.17 7.22
N ALA A 57 7.05 17.00 7.09
CA ALA A 57 7.19 18.33 6.50
C ALA A 57 8.13 19.24 7.30
N ALA A 58 8.10 19.19 8.64
CA ALA A 58 8.99 19.96 9.50
C ALA A 58 10.47 19.51 9.37
N ILE A 59 10.71 18.20 9.29
CA ILE A 59 12.06 17.64 9.06
C ILE A 59 12.58 18.10 7.70
N THR A 60 11.76 18.03 6.65
CA THR A 60 12.14 18.49 5.30
C THR A 60 12.51 19.98 5.28
N GLN A 61 11.82 20.83 6.05
CA GLN A 61 12.18 22.25 6.16
C GLN A 61 13.48 22.49 6.94
N THR A 62 13.79 21.61 7.90
CA THR A 62 15.00 21.72 8.74
C THR A 62 16.24 21.23 8.00
N TYR A 63 16.10 20.21 7.15
CA TYR A 63 17.20 19.59 6.40
C TYR A 63 16.90 19.55 4.89
N PRO A 64 16.79 20.72 4.22
CA PRO A 64 16.46 20.77 2.80
C PRO A 64 17.56 20.20 1.91
N ASP A 65 18.81 20.22 2.37
CA ASP A 65 19.98 19.64 1.70
C ASP A 65 19.87 18.12 1.52
N TYR A 66 19.16 17.43 2.42
CA TYR A 66 18.93 15.99 2.34
C TYR A 66 18.02 15.57 1.17
N LEU A 67 17.31 16.52 0.53
CA LEU A 67 16.50 16.23 -0.66
C LEU A 67 17.34 15.90 -1.90
N GLU A 68 18.59 16.36 -1.93
CA GLU A 68 19.51 16.14 -3.05
C GLU A 68 20.40 14.91 -2.85
N ILE A 69 20.37 14.31 -1.67
CA ILE A 69 21.21 13.15 -1.32
C ILE A 69 20.43 11.87 -1.59
N GLY A 70 21.02 10.97 -2.39
CA GLY A 70 20.46 9.63 -2.62
C GLY A 70 19.35 9.56 -3.68
N HIS A 71 19.39 10.42 -4.71
CA HIS A 71 18.38 10.49 -5.79
C HIS A 71 18.06 9.16 -6.51
N GLY A 72 18.90 8.13 -6.36
CA GLY A 72 18.71 6.81 -6.97
C GLY A 72 19.05 6.79 -8.46
N CYS A 73 18.58 5.76 -9.18
CA CYS A 73 18.84 5.60 -10.61
C CYS A 73 17.86 6.38 -11.52
N GLY A 74 16.90 7.10 -10.93
CA GLY A 74 15.91 7.89 -11.66
C GLY A 74 14.87 7.08 -12.44
N SER A 75 14.91 5.75 -12.41
CA SER A 75 13.92 4.87 -13.05
C SER A 75 13.23 3.99 -11.99
N LEU A 76 11.91 4.04 -11.96
CA LEU A 76 11.07 3.40 -10.95
C LEU A 76 10.13 2.39 -11.61
N LEU A 77 9.89 1.27 -10.93
CA LEU A 77 8.99 0.20 -11.37
C LEU A 77 7.95 -0.08 -10.28
N SER A 78 6.70 -0.23 -10.68
CA SER A 78 5.61 -0.72 -9.83
C SER A 78 4.85 -1.82 -10.56
N TYR A 79 4.58 -2.93 -9.87
CA TYR A 79 3.61 -3.94 -10.33
C TYR A 79 2.18 -3.58 -9.95
N GLY A 80 1.96 -2.45 -9.27
CA GLY A 80 0.65 -2.05 -8.76
C GLY A 80 0.17 -2.88 -7.56
N ALA A 81 -0.91 -2.42 -6.94
CA ALA A 81 -1.51 -3.03 -5.75
C ALA A 81 -3.00 -2.73 -5.64
N TYR A 82 -3.72 -3.54 -4.84
CA TYR A 82 -5.17 -3.47 -4.60
C TYR A 82 -6.00 -3.63 -5.88
N GLU A 83 -6.25 -4.89 -6.25
CA GLU A 83 -7.14 -5.26 -7.35
C GLU A 83 -8.61 -4.90 -7.03
N LEU A 84 -9.33 -4.41 -8.05
CA LEU A 84 -10.67 -3.84 -7.84
C LEU A 84 -11.82 -4.78 -8.21
N ASP A 85 -11.64 -5.74 -9.13
CA ASP A 85 -12.74 -6.57 -9.65
C ASP A 85 -12.53 -8.08 -9.56
N GLY A 86 -11.29 -8.59 -9.52
CA GLY A 86 -11.04 -10.04 -9.39
C GLY A 86 -11.38 -10.87 -10.63
N LYS A 87 -11.74 -10.23 -11.76
CA LYS A 87 -12.36 -10.93 -12.91
C LYS A 87 -11.38 -11.31 -14.00
N GLU A 88 -10.31 -10.54 -14.14
CA GLU A 88 -9.34 -10.71 -15.22
C GLU A 88 -8.30 -11.79 -14.86
N PRO A 89 -8.24 -12.93 -15.56
CA PRO A 89 -7.23 -13.95 -15.30
C PRO A 89 -5.80 -13.45 -15.58
N ASP A 90 -5.61 -12.56 -16.56
CA ASP A 90 -4.31 -12.00 -16.90
C ASP A 90 -3.84 -10.95 -15.86
N LEU A 91 -2.79 -11.29 -15.11
CA LEU A 91 -2.25 -10.44 -14.03
C LEU A 91 -1.78 -9.06 -14.51
N THR A 92 -1.50 -8.91 -15.80
CA THR A 92 -0.98 -7.67 -16.39
C THR A 92 -2.09 -6.69 -16.76
N LYS A 93 -3.33 -7.20 -16.95
CA LYS A 93 -4.50 -6.43 -17.39
C LYS A 93 -5.46 -6.06 -16.26
N ARG A 94 -5.25 -6.63 -15.06
CA ARG A 94 -6.09 -6.37 -13.89
C ARG A 94 -6.15 -4.88 -13.53
N LYS A 95 -7.37 -4.40 -13.30
CA LYS A 95 -7.58 -3.03 -12.81
C LYS A 95 -7.21 -2.96 -11.33
N ARG A 96 -6.17 -2.18 -11.03
CA ARG A 96 -5.64 -1.96 -9.67
C ARG A 96 -5.78 -0.49 -9.26
N LEU A 97 -5.99 -0.24 -7.96
CA LEU A 97 -6.01 1.11 -7.41
C LEU A 97 -4.64 1.78 -7.59
N PHE A 98 -3.56 1.05 -7.24
CA PHE A 98 -2.21 1.46 -7.57
C PHE A 98 -1.81 0.83 -8.90
N LYS A 99 -1.57 1.67 -9.90
CA LYS A 99 -1.35 1.23 -11.28
C LYS A 99 0.03 0.58 -11.45
N PRO A 100 0.13 -0.54 -12.20
CA PRO A 100 1.42 -1.06 -12.65
C PRO A 100 2.03 -0.15 -13.70
N GLY A 101 3.35 0.01 -13.70
CA GLY A 101 4.06 0.77 -14.71
C GLY A 101 5.51 1.08 -14.35
N ILE A 102 6.17 1.76 -15.28
CA ILE A 102 7.52 2.27 -15.17
C ILE A 102 7.46 3.78 -15.35
N THR A 103 8.25 4.52 -14.57
CA THR A 103 8.43 5.97 -14.77
C THR A 103 9.89 6.32 -14.61
N SER A 104 10.32 7.39 -15.29
CA SER A 104 11.65 7.97 -15.14
C SER A 104 11.56 9.40 -14.58
N THR A 105 12.70 10.09 -14.45
CA THR A 105 12.79 11.47 -13.92
C THR A 105 12.09 12.51 -14.78
N ASP A 106 11.74 12.15 -16.02
CA ASP A 106 10.94 12.93 -16.96
C ASP A 106 9.43 12.87 -16.65
N LEU A 107 9.03 12.17 -15.58
CA LEU A 107 7.64 11.96 -15.17
C LEU A 107 6.78 11.30 -16.27
N SER A 108 7.41 10.55 -17.19
CA SER A 108 6.68 9.81 -18.22
C SER A 108 6.17 8.48 -17.68
N PHE A 109 4.85 8.32 -17.65
CA PHE A 109 4.24 7.04 -17.26
C PHE A 109 4.19 6.08 -18.45
N ASN A 110 4.84 4.93 -18.29
CA ASN A 110 4.76 3.83 -19.24
C ASN A 110 4.08 2.62 -18.58
N GLY A 111 3.04 2.08 -19.23
CA GLY A 111 2.39 0.86 -18.76
C GLY A 111 3.37 -0.32 -18.75
N LEU A 112 3.20 -1.23 -17.80
CA LEU A 112 4.02 -2.44 -17.68
C LEU A 112 3.82 -3.34 -18.92
N LYS A 113 4.90 -3.61 -19.67
CA LYS A 113 4.92 -4.50 -20.84
C LYS A 113 5.87 -5.67 -20.55
N PRO A 114 5.36 -6.87 -20.22
CA PRO A 114 6.21 -8.02 -19.87
C PRO A 114 7.05 -8.54 -21.04
N ASP A 115 6.58 -8.30 -22.27
CA ASP A 115 7.11 -8.94 -23.48
C ASP A 115 8.35 -8.23 -24.06
N LYS A 116 8.85 -7.19 -23.38
CA LYS A 116 10.00 -6.38 -23.80
C LYS A 116 11.16 -6.48 -22.81
N GLY A 117 11.56 -7.71 -22.49
CA GLY A 117 12.77 -8.04 -21.74
C GLY A 117 13.94 -8.37 -22.67
#